data_AF-A0A2N6SGK4-F1
#
_entry.id   AF-A0A2N6SGK4-F1
#
_cell.length_a   1.000
_cell.length_b   1.000
_cell.length_c   1.000
_cell.angle_alpha   90.00
_cell.angle_beta   90.00
_cell.angle_gamma   90.00
#
_symmetry.space_group_name_H-M   'P 1'
#
loop_
_entity.id
_entity.type
_entity.pdbx_description
1 polymer ?
#
loop_
_entity_poly.entity_id
_entity_poly.type
_entity_poly.pdbx_seq_one_letter_code
_entity_poly.pdbx_strand_id
1 'polypeptide(L)'
;MKIKKIVAPLAAAGIGYYLFKKSEEQELDNDHIDRCRNKIIAEGYNVKDSYTLNLIENPYLMFYFEDDGVEYEVKYIKETETIQYIKEV
;
A
#
# COMPACT_ATOMS: atom_id res chain seq x y z
N MET A 1 -27.09 -36.81 20.43
CA MET A 1 -26.85 -36.63 18.99
C MET A 1 -26.34 -35.22 18.74
N LYS A 2 -25.17 -35.10 18.10
CA LYS A 2 -24.54 -33.83 17.72
C LYS A 2 -25.17 -33.36 16.40
N ILE A 3 -25.78 -32.18 16.38
CA ILE A 3 -26.18 -31.53 15.13
C ILE A 3 -25.36 -30.25 14.99
N LYS A 4 -24.19 -30.38 14.36
CA LYS A 4 -23.44 -29.26 13.79
C LYS A 4 -24.23 -28.81 12.56
N LYS A 5 -24.89 -27.65 12.62
CA LYS A 5 -25.51 -27.03 11.45
C LYS A 5 -24.54 -26.02 10.84
N ILE A 6 -24.23 -26.32 9.60
CA ILE A 6 -23.41 -25.62 8.63
C ILE A 6 -24.03 -24.23 8.39
N VAL A 7 -23.41 -23.19 8.95
CA VAL A 7 -23.73 -21.78 8.66
C VAL A 7 -22.41 -21.05 8.41
N ALA A 8 -21.68 -21.48 7.38
CA ALA A 8 -20.39 -20.89 7.05
C ALA A 8 -19.97 -20.86 5.56
N PRO A 9 -20.77 -21.21 4.53
CA PRO A 9 -20.31 -20.99 3.15
C PRO A 9 -20.49 -19.54 2.66
N LEU A 10 -21.51 -18.81 3.15
CA LEU A 10 -21.87 -17.50 2.59
C LEU A 10 -21.00 -16.34 3.11
N ALA A 11 -20.51 -16.42 4.35
CA ALA A 11 -19.61 -15.41 4.91
C ALA A 11 -18.25 -15.40 4.21
N ALA A 12 -17.73 -16.58 3.82
CA ALA A 12 -16.46 -16.70 3.12
C ALA A 12 -16.51 -16.10 1.70
N ALA A 13 -17.64 -16.27 1.00
CA ALA A 13 -17.86 -15.65 -0.31
C ALA A 13 -17.93 -14.11 -0.22
N GLY A 14 -18.57 -13.57 0.82
CA GLY A 14 -18.64 -12.12 1.04
C GLY A 14 -17.28 -11.50 1.36
N ILE A 15 -16.45 -12.16 2.19
CA ILE A 15 -15.10 -11.69 2.51
C ILE A 15 -14.18 -11.80 1.28
N GLY A 16 -14.26 -12.90 0.54
CA GLY A 16 -13.47 -13.09 -0.69
C GLY A 16 -13.80 -12.04 -1.76
N TYR A 17 -15.09 -11.78 -1.99
CA TYR A 17 -15.54 -10.73 -2.92
C TYR A 17 -15.13 -9.33 -2.46
N TYR A 18 -15.20 -9.03 -1.15
CA TYR A 18 -14.76 -7.75 -0.60
C TYR A 18 -13.25 -7.54 -0.74
N LEU A 19 -12.44 -8.57 -0.46
CA LEU A 19 -10.99 -8.53 -0.63
C LEU A 19 -10.58 -8.41 -2.10
N PHE A 20 -11.26 -9.12 -3.00
CA PHE A 20 -11.00 -9.05 -4.44
C PHE A 20 -11.39 -7.70 -5.02
N LYS A 21 -12.56 -7.16 -4.65
CA LYS A 21 -12.96 -5.81 -5.04
C LYS A 21 -11.99 -4.76 -4.47
N LYS A 22 -11.52 -4.93 -3.23
CA LYS A 22 -10.48 -4.08 -2.62
C LYS A 22 -9.13 -4.21 -3.34
N SER A 23 -8.78 -5.37 -3.90
CA SER A 23 -7.57 -5.52 -4.71
C SER A 23 -7.71 -4.94 -6.12
N GLU A 24 -8.89 -5.03 -6.76
CA GLU A 24 -9.15 -4.31 -8.02
C GLU A 24 -9.15 -2.79 -7.80
N GLU A 25 -9.69 -2.30 -6.68
CA GLU A 25 -9.59 -0.88 -6.33
C GLU A 25 -8.13 -0.46 -6.00
N GLN A 26 -7.27 -1.37 -5.53
CA GLN A 26 -5.83 -1.12 -5.35
C GLN A 26 -5.08 -0.90 -6.68
N GLU A 27 -5.53 -1.48 -7.80
CA GLU A 27 -4.91 -1.27 -9.11
C GLU A 27 -5.13 0.15 -9.68
N LEU A 28 -6.08 0.93 -9.13
CA LEU A 28 -6.50 2.23 -9.69
C LEU A 28 -5.80 3.46 -9.10
N ASP A 29 -5.02 3.34 -8.01
CA ASP A 29 -4.32 4.47 -7.37
C ASP A 29 -2.79 4.35 -7.43
N ASN A 30 -2.27 3.97 -8.61
CA ASN A 30 -0.82 3.99 -8.91
C ASN A 30 -0.27 5.42 -9.06
N ASP A 31 -1.16 6.38 -9.28
CA ASP A 31 -0.87 7.79 -9.48
C ASP A 31 -0.09 8.42 -8.31
N HIS A 32 -0.52 8.16 -7.08
CA HIS A 32 0.21 8.63 -5.89
C HIS A 32 1.54 7.91 -5.69
N ILE A 33 1.66 6.66 -6.14
CA ILE A 33 2.90 5.88 -6.06
C ILE A 33 3.96 6.49 -6.99
N ASP A 34 3.61 6.77 -8.24
CA ASP A 34 4.53 7.38 -9.21
C ASP A 34 4.94 8.79 -8.78
N ARG A 35 4.00 9.59 -8.27
CA ARG A 35 4.30 10.94 -7.73
C ARG A 35 5.22 10.88 -6.51
N CYS A 36 5.00 9.93 -5.60
CA CYS A 36 5.88 9.70 -4.46
C CYS A 36 7.29 9.30 -4.93
N ARG A 37 7.40 8.31 -5.83
CA ARG A 37 8.68 7.83 -6.38
C ARG A 37 9.47 8.95 -7.04
N ASN A 38 8.82 9.76 -7.87
CA ASN A 38 9.48 10.88 -8.54
C ASN A 38 10.01 11.93 -7.57
N LYS A 39 9.31 12.16 -6.44
CA LYS A 39 9.80 13.06 -5.38
C LYS A 39 10.99 12.47 -4.65
N ILE A 40 10.97 11.17 -4.33
CA ILE A 40 12.12 10.47 -3.71
C ILE A 40 13.36 10.58 -4.60
N ILE A 41 13.19 10.39 -5.92
CA ILE A 41 14.29 10.56 -6.90
C ILE A 41 14.76 12.02 -6.96
N ALA A 42 13.86 12.99 -6.87
CA ALA A 42 14.20 14.41 -6.85
C ALA A 42 14.99 14.83 -5.59
N GLU A 43 14.78 14.15 -4.47
CA GLU A 43 15.58 14.29 -3.23
C GLU A 43 16.98 13.65 -3.36
N GLY A 44 17.25 12.92 -4.45
CA GLY A 44 18.57 12.37 -4.77
C GLY A 44 18.74 10.87 -4.50
N TYR A 45 17.69 10.18 -4.10
CA TYR A 45 17.73 8.73 -3.82
C TYR A 45 17.56 7.88 -5.08
N ASN A 46 18.18 6.70 -5.10
CA ASN A 46 17.98 5.72 -6.16
C ASN A 46 16.97 4.64 -5.76
N VAL A 47 15.77 4.67 -6.34
CA VAL A 47 14.70 3.72 -6.03
C VAL A 47 14.79 2.48 -6.95
N LYS A 48 15.48 1.42 -6.51
CA LYS A 48 15.60 0.14 -7.24
C LYS A 48 14.50 -0.85 -6.90
N ASP A 49 14.56 -1.43 -5.71
CA ASP A 49 13.57 -2.38 -5.19
C ASP A 49 12.64 -1.63 -4.26
N SER A 50 11.37 -1.52 -4.63
CA SER A 50 10.37 -0.77 -3.86
C SER A 50 9.11 -1.57 -3.64
N TYR A 51 8.54 -1.45 -2.44
CA TYR A 51 7.20 -1.94 -2.14
C TYR A 51 6.34 -0.83 -1.54
N THR A 52 5.03 -0.90 -1.78
CA THR A 52 4.10 0.14 -1.37
C THR A 52 2.93 -0.43 -0.62
N LEU A 53 2.59 0.19 0.51
CA LEU A 53 1.34 -0.05 1.20
C LEU A 53 0.41 1.14 0.95
N ASN A 54 -0.39 1.02 -0.11
CA ASN A 54 -1.40 2.01 -0.48
C ASN A 54 -2.80 1.51 -0.13
N LEU A 55 -3.35 1.95 1.01
CA LEU A 55 -4.76 1.71 1.34
C LEU A 55 -5.58 2.95 0.98
N ILE A 56 -6.68 2.78 0.25
CA ILE A 56 -7.57 3.88 -0.18
C ILE A 56 -8.07 4.70 1.02
N GLU A 57 -8.39 4.01 2.12
CA GLU A 57 -8.89 4.62 3.36
C GLU A 57 -7.83 5.46 4.09
N ASN A 58 -6.54 5.28 3.77
CA ASN A 58 -5.46 6.01 4.42
C ASN A 58 -5.19 7.33 3.69
N PRO A 59 -5.08 8.46 4.42
CA PRO A 59 -4.70 9.76 3.84
C PRO A 59 -3.20 9.82 3.45
N TYR A 60 -2.47 8.73 3.66
CA TYR A 60 -1.05 8.59 3.37
C TYR A 60 -0.76 7.27 2.65
N LEU A 61 0.32 7.28 1.88
CA LEU A 61 0.96 6.13 1.24
C LEU A 61 2.24 5.82 2.03
N MET A 62 2.43 4.57 2.43
CA MET A 62 3.74 4.11 2.88
C MET A 62 4.49 3.53 1.68
N PHE A 63 5.68 4.05 1.43
CA PHE A 63 6.53 3.65 0.33
C PHE A 63 7.87 3.21 0.92
N TYR A 64 8.36 2.06 0.50
CA TYR A 64 9.60 1.49 1.01
C TYR A 64 10.53 1.23 -0.16
N PHE A 65 11.81 1.52 0.00
CA PHE A 65 12.79 1.29 -1.05
C PHE A 65 14.19 1.03 -0.51
N GLU A 66 15.02 0.38 -1.32
CA GLU A 66 16.47 0.28 -1.09
C GLU A 66 17.22 1.31 -1.93
N ASP A 67 18.19 2.00 -1.32
CA ASP A 67 19.21 2.80 -1.98
C ASP A 67 20.60 2.46 -1.45
N ASP A 68 21.51 2.08 -2.34
CA ASP A 68 22.87 1.61 -2.04
C ASP A 68 22.98 0.60 -0.87
N GLY A 69 22.01 -0.32 -0.79
CA GLY A 69 21.97 -1.37 0.24
C GLY A 69 21.40 -0.92 1.59
N VAL A 70 20.87 0.30 1.67
CA VAL A 70 20.18 0.84 2.85
C VAL A 70 18.68 0.87 2.57
N GLU A 71 17.89 0.33 3.49
CA GLU A 71 16.42 0.34 3.39
C GLU A 71 15.84 1.63 3.96
N TYR A 72 14.85 2.18 3.27
CA TYR A 72 14.16 3.40 3.66
C TYR A 72 12.65 3.18 3.72
N GLU A 73 12.04 3.75 4.75
CA GLU A 73 10.60 3.94 4.88
C GLU A 73 10.25 5.39 4.60
N VAL A 74 9.26 5.59 3.74
CA VAL A 74 8.73 6.90 3.36
C VAL A 74 7.25 6.95 3.69
N LYS A 75 6.85 8.04 4.37
CA LYS A 75 5.45 8.38 4.53
C LYS A 75 5.10 9.55 3.64
N TYR A 76 4.24 9.30 2.66
CA TYR A 76 3.77 10.28 1.69
C TYR A 76 2.32 10.67 1.96
N ILE A 77 2.04 11.96 2.15
CA ILE A 77 0.68 12.46 2.36
C ILE A 77 0.00 12.65 1.01
N LYS A 78 -1.11 11.95 0.77
CA LYS A 78 -1.81 11.94 -0.53
C LYS A 78 -2.50 13.26 -0.84
N GLU A 79 -3.11 13.88 0.17
CA GLU A 79 -3.87 15.12 0.03
C GLU A 79 -2.98 16.30 -0.39
N THR A 80 -1.84 16.47 0.27
CA THR A 80 -0.90 17.57 0.02
C THR A 80 0.20 17.21 -0.96
N GLU A 81 0.30 15.94 -1.35
CA GLU A 81 1.36 15.41 -2.21
C GLU A 81 2.78 15.69 -1.69
N THR A 82 2.95 15.58 -0.36
CA THR A 82 4.22 15.87 0.33
C THR A 82 4.77 14.64 1.02
N ILE A 83 6.08 14.44 0.91
CA ILE A 83 6.82 13.52 1.75
C ILE A 83 6.83 14.09 3.17
N GLN A 84 6.24 13.36 4.12
CA GLN A 84 6.28 13.75 5.54
C GLN A 84 7.63 13.40 6.15
N TYR A 85 8.18 12.23 5.82
CA TYR A 85 9.53 11.82 6.20
C TYR A 85 10.09 10.76 5.24
N ILE A 86 11.41 10.66 5.23
CA ILE A 86 12.19 9.54 4.73
C ILE A 86 13.07 9.09 5.90
N LYS A 87 13.03 7.81 6.25
CA LYS A 87 13.73 7.28 7.41
C LYS A 87 14.41 5.95 7.06
N GLU A 88 15.69 5.83 7.41
CA GLU A 88 16.43 4.56 7.36
C GLU A 88 15.83 3.51 8.33
N VAL A 89 15.81 2.25 7.92
CA VAL A 89 15.23 1.10 8.65
C VAL A 89 16.31 0.12 9.10
#